data_AF-A0A7S1H445-F1
#
_entry.id   AF-A0A7S1H445-F1
#
_cell.length_a   1.000
_cell.length_b   1.000
_cell.length_c   1.000
_cell.angle_alpha   90.00
_cell.angle_beta   90.00
_cell.angle_gamma   90.00
#
_symmetry.space_group_name_H-M   'P 1'
#
loop_
_entity.id
_entity.type
_entity.pdbx_description
1 polymer ?
#
loop_
_entity_poly.entity_id
_entity_poly.type
_entity_poly.pdbx_seq_one_letter_code
_entity_poly.pdbx_strand_id
1 'polypeptide(L)'
;LSDPALPVQIEASKALRFLIESDGAEQTLLPVLPQLLTEYFRIMNEIGNDEVVAALQVIIDKFGDHIEPHAQALVSQLAGAFDQYCNAGEDDDDDDAAMAAAQCLECIATVLKGICEKPQLYKSLEPQLIPLV
;
A
#
# COMPACT_ATOMS: atom_id res chain seq x y z
N LEU A 1 5.23 6.72 -12.80
CA LEU A 1 4.07 5.88 -12.44
C LEU A 1 3.03 5.81 -13.57
N SER A 2 2.79 6.89 -14.32
CA SER A 2 1.84 6.89 -15.45
C SER A 2 2.44 6.49 -16.82
N ASP A 3 3.62 5.84 -16.83
CA ASP A 3 4.21 5.33 -18.08
C ASP A 3 3.40 4.12 -18.57
N PRO A 4 3.12 3.96 -19.87
CA PRO A 4 2.29 2.84 -20.35
C PRO A 4 2.91 1.45 -20.12
N ALA A 5 4.22 1.34 -19.93
CA ALA A 5 4.88 0.05 -19.74
C ALA A 5 4.89 -0.37 -18.26
N LEU A 6 4.20 -1.47 -17.94
CA LEU A 6 4.16 -2.04 -16.58
C LEU A 6 5.55 -2.22 -15.92
N PRO A 7 6.59 -2.73 -16.62
CA PRO A 7 7.92 -2.84 -16.03
C PRO A 7 8.50 -1.49 -15.58
N VAL A 8 8.21 -0.41 -16.32
CA VAL A 8 8.67 0.95 -15.97
C VAL A 8 7.90 1.47 -14.74
N GLN A 9 6.61 1.16 -14.65
CA GLN A 9 5.80 1.54 -13.48
C GLN A 9 6.32 0.85 -12.22
N ILE A 10 6.61 -0.45 -12.28
CA ILE A 10 7.17 -1.24 -11.18
C ILE A 10 8.51 -0.66 -10.72
N GLU A 11 9.46 -0.46 -11.64
CA GLU A 11 10.78 0.07 -11.28
C GLU A 11 10.72 1.51 -10.77
N ALA A 12 9.80 2.33 -11.31
CA ALA A 12 9.56 3.67 -10.78
C ALA A 12 8.99 3.64 -9.34
N SER A 13 8.06 2.72 -9.05
CA SER A 13 7.53 2.50 -7.69
C SER A 13 8.63 2.09 -6.72
N LYS A 14 9.52 1.18 -7.12
CA LYS A 14 10.68 0.78 -6.31
C LYS A 14 11.65 1.94 -6.10
N ALA A 15 11.95 2.71 -7.14
CA ALA A 15 12.87 3.85 -7.05
C ALA A 15 12.34 4.95 -6.11
N LEU A 16 11.02 5.18 -6.12
CA LEU A 16 10.35 6.18 -5.29
C LEU A 16 10.57 5.95 -3.79
N ARG A 17 10.66 4.69 -3.34
CA ARG A 17 10.92 4.37 -1.93
C ARG A 17 12.24 4.96 -1.44
N PHE A 18 13.28 4.97 -2.29
CA PHE A 18 14.58 5.55 -1.97
C PHE A 18 14.56 7.08 -2.05
N LEU A 19 13.79 7.64 -3.00
CA LEU A 19 13.65 9.10 -3.12
C LEU A 19 13.00 9.71 -1.87
N ILE A 20 12.04 9.01 -1.27
CA ILE A 20 11.32 9.43 -0.07
C ILE A 20 12.24 9.58 1.16
N GLU A 21 13.36 8.87 1.18
CA GLU A 21 14.36 8.97 2.25
C GLU A 21 15.26 10.21 2.11
N SER A 22 15.24 10.88 0.95
CA SER A 22 16.11 12.03 0.69
C SER A 22 15.65 13.30 1.43
N ASP A 23 16.61 14.12 1.85
CA ASP A 23 16.33 15.39 2.52
C ASP A 23 15.47 16.31 1.65
N GLY A 24 14.39 16.85 2.22
CA GLY A 24 13.45 17.73 1.52
C GLY A 24 12.42 17.04 0.62
N ALA A 25 12.47 15.71 0.47
CA ALA A 25 11.49 14.96 -0.31
C ALA A 25 10.06 15.16 0.22
N GLU A 26 9.88 15.22 1.54
CA GLU A 26 8.58 15.41 2.18
C GLU A 26 7.85 16.67 1.70
N GLN A 27 8.55 17.81 1.61
CA GLN A 27 7.97 19.08 1.15
C GLN A 27 7.48 19.01 -0.31
N THR A 28 8.10 18.14 -1.11
CA THR A 28 7.77 17.96 -2.53
C THR A 28 6.68 16.92 -2.72
N LEU A 29 6.69 15.86 -1.91
CA LEU A 29 5.84 14.68 -2.09
C LEU A 29 4.51 14.78 -1.34
N LEU A 30 4.47 15.47 -0.19
CA LEU A 30 3.24 15.62 0.60
C LEU A 30 2.07 16.26 -0.18
N PRO A 31 2.26 17.31 -1.01
CA PRO A 31 1.18 17.87 -1.83
C PRO A 31 0.61 16.89 -2.87
N VAL A 32 1.42 15.92 -3.32
CA VAL A 32 1.06 14.93 -4.33
C VAL A 32 0.82 13.54 -3.74
N LEU A 33 0.88 13.38 -2.42
CA LEU A 33 0.70 12.10 -1.72
C LEU A 33 -0.59 11.38 -2.12
N PRO A 34 -1.77 12.03 -2.18
CA PRO A 34 -3.00 11.35 -2.61
C PRO A 34 -2.90 10.79 -4.04
N GLN A 35 -2.21 11.50 -4.93
CA GLN A 35 -1.99 11.05 -6.31
C GLN A 35 -1.03 9.86 -6.35
N LEU A 36 0.05 9.90 -5.55
CA LEU A 36 0.97 8.77 -5.41
C LEU A 36 0.23 7.53 -4.92
N LEU A 37 -0.51 7.61 -3.81
CA LEU A 37 -1.28 6.49 -3.28
C LEU A 37 -2.23 5.91 -4.34
N THR A 38 -2.92 6.77 -5.10
CA THR A 38 -3.83 6.35 -6.17
C THR A 38 -3.09 5.56 -7.26
N GLU A 39 -1.92 6.03 -7.70
CA GLU A 39 -1.12 5.33 -8.70
C GLU A 39 -0.56 4.00 -8.18
N TYR A 40 -0.12 3.94 -6.92
CA TYR A 40 0.31 2.67 -6.31
C TYR A 40 -0.83 1.65 -6.30
N PHE A 41 -2.05 2.05 -5.92
CA PHE A 41 -3.20 1.15 -5.97
C PHE A 41 -3.57 0.71 -7.38
N ARG A 42 -3.46 1.59 -8.37
CA ARG A 42 -3.67 1.20 -9.77
C ARG A 42 -2.68 0.11 -10.17
N ILE A 43 -1.40 0.28 -9.87
CA ILE A 43 -0.34 -0.69 -10.19
C ILE A 43 -0.58 -2.02 -9.45
N MET A 44 -0.93 -1.98 -8.17
CA MET A 44 -1.23 -3.19 -7.37
C MET A 44 -2.44 -3.97 -7.90
N ASN A 45 -3.49 -3.29 -8.36
CA ASN A 45 -4.65 -3.96 -8.95
C ASN A 45 -4.35 -4.54 -10.34
N GLU A 46 -3.36 -3.99 -11.05
CA GLU A 46 -2.91 -4.53 -12.33
C GLU A 46 -1.89 -5.68 -12.17
N ILE A 47 -1.16 -5.73 -11.03
CA ILE A 47 -0.06 -6.67 -10.79
C ILE A 47 0.02 -7.09 -9.31
N GLY A 48 0.03 -8.39 -9.04
CA GLY A 48 0.37 -8.95 -7.72
C GLY A 48 1.87 -8.97 -7.45
N ASN A 49 2.51 -7.80 -7.37
CA ASN A 49 3.95 -7.69 -7.09
C ASN A 49 4.21 -7.18 -5.67
N ASP A 50 4.85 -8.01 -4.86
CA ASP A 50 5.22 -7.74 -3.47
C ASP A 50 6.10 -6.50 -3.31
N GLU A 51 7.08 -6.28 -4.20
CA GLU A 51 8.00 -5.15 -4.11
C GLU A 51 7.30 -3.80 -4.30
N VAL A 52 6.20 -3.75 -5.07
CA VAL A 52 5.36 -2.55 -5.19
C VAL A 52 4.62 -2.28 -3.87
N VAL A 53 4.08 -3.32 -3.23
CA VAL A 53 3.39 -3.20 -1.93
C VAL A 53 4.38 -2.77 -0.84
N ALA A 54 5.59 -3.34 -0.83
CA ALA A 54 6.65 -2.94 0.08
C ALA A 54 7.08 -1.48 -0.13
N ALA A 55 7.18 -1.03 -1.38
CA ALA A 55 7.46 0.38 -1.67
C ALA A 55 6.35 1.30 -1.16
N LEU A 56 5.07 0.93 -1.33
CA LEU A 56 3.93 1.67 -0.77
C LEU A 56 4.00 1.77 0.76
N GLN A 57 4.38 0.67 1.43
CA GLN A 57 4.54 0.66 2.89
C GLN A 57 5.58 1.68 3.38
N VAL A 58 6.70 1.83 2.67
CA VAL A 58 7.72 2.86 3.00
C VAL A 58 7.14 4.27 2.90
N ILE A 59 6.31 4.53 1.89
CA ILE A 59 5.59 5.81 1.76
C ILE A 59 4.69 6.02 2.98
N ILE A 60 3.92 5.00 3.33
CA ILE A 60 2.98 5.04 4.44
C ILE A 60 3.72 5.29 5.77
N ASP A 61 4.80 4.58 6.05
CA ASP A 61 5.58 4.79 7.28
C ASP A 61 6.17 6.20 7.35
N LYS A 62 6.67 6.74 6.21
CA LYS A 62 7.21 8.11 6.17
C LYS A 62 6.14 9.17 6.41
N PHE A 63 4.96 9.02 5.82
CA PHE A 63 3.88 10.02 5.87
C PHE A 63 2.83 9.72 6.93
N GLY A 64 3.14 8.91 7.95
CA GLY A 64 2.21 8.42 8.98
C GLY A 64 1.29 9.48 9.59
N ASP A 65 1.83 10.66 9.92
CA ASP A 65 1.03 11.76 10.49
C ASP A 65 -0.04 12.31 9.52
N HIS A 66 0.20 12.14 8.22
CA HIS A 66 -0.68 12.56 7.12
C HIS A 66 -1.54 11.42 6.57
N ILE A 67 -1.50 10.23 7.17
CA ILE A 67 -2.27 9.07 6.72
C ILE A 67 -3.73 9.13 7.10
N GLU A 68 -4.09 9.78 8.22
CA GLU A 68 -5.46 9.77 8.74
C GLU A 68 -6.55 10.01 7.67
N PRO A 69 -6.45 11.03 6.79
CA PRO A 69 -7.46 11.29 5.76
C PRO A 69 -7.61 10.16 4.74
N HIS A 70 -6.58 9.32 4.60
CA HIS A 70 -6.46 8.25 3.63
C HIS A 70 -6.62 6.85 4.25
N ALA A 71 -6.58 6.73 5.57
CA ALA A 71 -6.51 5.45 6.29
C ALA A 71 -7.61 4.46 5.87
N GLN A 72 -8.86 4.93 5.79
CA GLN A 72 -9.99 4.08 5.38
C GLN A 72 -9.87 3.60 3.93
N ALA A 73 -9.41 4.45 3.01
CA ALA A 73 -9.18 4.05 1.63
C ALA A 73 -8.00 3.08 1.51
N LEU A 74 -6.93 3.34 2.27
CA LEU A 74 -5.72 2.50 2.31
C LEU A 74 -6.06 1.08 2.79
N VAL A 75 -6.72 0.96 3.94
CA VAL A 75 -7.12 -0.35 4.49
C VAL A 75 -8.10 -1.06 3.54
N SER A 76 -9.06 -0.34 2.95
CA SER A 76 -10.00 -0.94 2.01
C SER A 76 -9.30 -1.54 0.78
N GLN A 77 -8.36 -0.80 0.18
CA GLN A 77 -7.66 -1.22 -1.03
C GLN A 77 -6.69 -2.37 -0.73
N LEU A 78 -5.95 -2.28 0.38
CA LEU A 78 -5.03 -3.34 0.80
C LEU A 78 -5.77 -4.64 1.17
N ALA A 79 -6.92 -4.54 1.84
CA ALA A 79 -7.75 -5.71 2.16
C ALA A 79 -8.32 -6.36 0.88
N GLY A 80 -8.75 -5.55 -0.09
CA GLY A 80 -9.19 -6.05 -1.39
C GLY A 80 -8.06 -6.71 -2.21
N ALA A 81 -6.87 -6.12 -2.21
CA ALA A 81 -5.69 -6.69 -2.85
C ALA A 81 -5.26 -8.00 -2.18
N PHE A 82 -5.29 -8.07 -0.85
CA PHE A 82 -5.05 -9.31 -0.10
C PHE A 82 -5.98 -10.44 -0.54
N ASP A 83 -7.29 -10.19 -0.57
CA ASP A 83 -8.27 -11.19 -1.00
C ASP A 83 -8.01 -11.64 -2.45
N GLN A 84 -7.72 -10.71 -3.35
CA GLN A 84 -7.36 -11.03 -4.74
C GLN A 84 -6.12 -11.93 -4.83
N TYR A 85 -5.06 -11.62 -4.08
CA TYR A 85 -3.81 -12.38 -4.11
C TYR A 85 -3.96 -13.76 -3.45
N CYS A 86 -4.75 -13.88 -2.37
CA CYS A 86 -5.09 -15.17 -1.79
C CYS A 86 -5.86 -16.07 -2.75
N ASN A 87 -6.80 -15.51 -3.52
CA ASN A 87 -7.56 -16.26 -4.51
C ASN A 87 -6.75 -16.56 -5.80
N ALA A 88 -5.69 -15.80 -6.07
CA ALA A 88 -4.79 -16.05 -7.20
C ALA A 88 -3.81 -17.21 -6.94
N GLY A 89 -3.42 -17.43 -5.68
CA GLY A 89 -2.49 -18.49 -5.26
C GLY A 89 -3.11 -19.89 -5.07
N GLU A 90 -4.31 -20.15 -5.57
CA GLU A 90 -4.93 -21.50 -5.54
C GLU A 90 -4.30 -22.47 -6.57
N ASP A 91 -3.53 -21.95 -7.53
CA ASP A 91 -2.61 -22.75 -8.35
C ASP A 91 -1.28 -22.90 -7.57
N ASP A 92 -1.02 -24.11 -7.05
CA ASP A 92 0.01 -24.54 -6.06
C ASP A 92 1.48 -24.03 -6.21
N ASP A 93 1.81 -23.16 -7.17
CA ASP A 93 3.18 -22.72 -7.50
C ASP A 93 3.39 -21.19 -7.51
N ASP A 94 2.40 -20.36 -7.11
CA ASP A 94 2.54 -18.88 -7.15
C ASP A 94 2.97 -18.26 -5.81
N ASP A 95 4.20 -18.57 -5.38
CA ASP A 95 4.84 -18.00 -4.18
C ASP A 95 4.82 -16.45 -4.18
N ASP A 96 4.87 -15.82 -5.36
CA ASP A 96 4.85 -14.36 -5.51
C ASP A 96 3.52 -13.75 -5.06
N ALA A 97 2.39 -14.42 -5.36
CA ALA A 97 1.06 -13.99 -4.91
C ALA A 97 0.92 -14.10 -3.38
N ALA A 98 1.43 -15.18 -2.79
CA ALA A 98 1.43 -15.36 -1.33
C ALA A 98 2.27 -14.29 -0.63
N MET A 99 3.44 -13.96 -1.18
CA MET A 99 4.31 -12.89 -0.66
C MET A 99 3.65 -11.51 -0.78
N ALA A 100 3.00 -11.21 -1.91
CA ALA A 100 2.26 -9.97 -2.08
C ALA A 100 1.08 -9.85 -1.09
N ALA A 101 0.36 -10.94 -0.83
CA ALA A 101 -0.69 -10.99 0.18
C ALA A 101 -0.14 -10.71 1.59
N ALA A 102 0.95 -11.38 1.98
CA ALA A 102 1.62 -11.11 3.25
C ALA A 102 2.02 -9.64 3.37
N GLN A 103 2.55 -9.05 2.31
CA GLN A 103 2.96 -7.65 2.30
C GLN A 103 1.77 -6.67 2.42
N CYS A 104 0.61 -7.03 1.89
CA CYS A 104 -0.62 -6.25 2.11
C CYS A 104 -0.96 -6.16 3.60
N LEU A 105 -0.84 -7.27 4.35
CA LEU A 105 -1.09 -7.28 5.80
C LEU A 105 -0.06 -6.44 6.57
N GLU A 106 1.23 -6.50 6.21
CA GLU A 106 2.25 -5.63 6.81
C GLU A 106 1.97 -4.15 6.55
N CYS A 107 1.52 -3.83 5.33
CA CYS A 107 1.15 -2.48 4.93
C CYS A 107 -0.07 -1.99 5.73
N ILE A 108 -1.09 -2.83 5.92
CA ILE A 108 -2.24 -2.53 6.79
C ILE A 108 -1.78 -2.29 8.23
N ALA A 109 -0.91 -3.13 8.78
CA ALA A 109 -0.38 -2.94 10.13
C ALA A 109 0.36 -1.59 10.27
N THR A 110 1.08 -1.16 9.24
CA THR A 110 1.76 0.14 9.19
C THR A 110 0.76 1.30 9.19
N VAL A 111 -0.33 1.20 8.42
CA VAL A 111 -1.44 2.18 8.45
C VAL A 111 -2.04 2.27 9.86
N LEU A 112 -2.33 1.12 10.48
CA LEU A 112 -2.92 1.06 11.82
C LEU A 112 -1.99 1.64 12.90
N LYS A 113 -0.68 1.44 12.77
CA LYS A 113 0.33 2.07 13.62
C LYS A 113 0.32 3.59 13.47
N GLY A 114 0.21 4.11 12.24
CA GLY A 114 0.16 5.55 11.96
C GLY A 114 -1.09 6.26 12.51
N ILE A 115 -2.18 5.52 12.73
CA ILE A 115 -3.43 6.06 13.29
C ILE A 115 -3.70 5.62 14.74
N CYS A 116 -2.74 4.98 15.42
CA CYS A 116 -3.03 4.31 16.68
C CYS A 116 -3.51 5.22 17.81
N GLU A 117 -3.16 6.50 17.75
CA GLU A 117 -3.59 7.54 18.68
C GLU A 117 -4.99 8.12 18.35
N LYS A 118 -5.71 7.55 17.36
CA LYS A 118 -6.99 8.06 16.85
C LYS A 118 -8.11 7.01 16.94
N PRO A 119 -8.61 6.72 18.16
CA PRO A 119 -9.53 5.61 18.41
C PRO A 119 -10.84 5.66 17.60
N GLN A 120 -11.27 6.86 17.22
CA GLN A 120 -12.47 7.10 16.43
C GLN A 120 -12.45 6.44 15.05
N LEU A 121 -11.25 6.21 14.49
CA LEU A 121 -11.10 5.62 13.15
C LEU A 121 -11.24 4.09 13.18
N TYR A 122 -10.98 3.42 14.29
CA TYR A 122 -11.08 1.95 14.34
C TYR A 122 -12.47 1.45 14.02
N LYS A 123 -13.52 2.15 14.48
CA LYS A 123 -14.92 1.76 14.20
C LYS A 123 -15.25 1.76 12.70
N SER A 124 -14.64 2.65 11.91
CA SER A 124 -14.86 2.67 10.46
C SER A 124 -14.00 1.66 9.72
N LEU A 125 -12.92 1.18 10.33
CA LEU A 125 -12.02 0.16 9.76
C LEU A 125 -12.43 -1.27 10.12
N GLU A 126 -13.12 -1.49 11.24
CA GLU A 126 -13.61 -2.80 11.70
C GLU A 126 -14.21 -3.68 10.59
N PRO A 127 -15.12 -3.19 9.72
CA PRO A 127 -15.72 -4.03 8.68
C PRO A 127 -14.72 -4.56 7.64
N GLN A 128 -13.60 -3.86 7.44
CA GLN A 128 -12.56 -4.24 6.49
C GLN A 128 -11.50 -5.14 7.13
N LEU A 129 -11.27 -4.99 8.44
CA LEU A 129 -10.24 -5.73 9.18
C LEU A 129 -10.74 -7.08 9.69
N ILE A 130 -12.00 -7.18 10.13
CA ILE A 130 -12.56 -8.41 10.70
C ILE A 130 -12.45 -9.61 9.74
N PRO A 131 -12.73 -9.48 8.43
CA PRO A 131 -12.63 -10.61 7.50
C PRO A 131 -11.21 -11.13 7.26
N LEU A 132 -10.18 -10.36 7.64
CA LEU A 132 -8.76 -10.72 7.42
C LEU A 132 -8.19 -11.62 8.53
N VAL A 133 -8.93 -11.82 9.63
CA VAL A 133 -8.48 -12.53 10.85
C VAL A 133 -9.11 -13.91 10.97
#